data_AF-A0A0E4HA91-F1
#
_entry.id   AF-A0A0E4HA91-F1
#
_cell.length_a   1.000
_cell.length_b   1.000
_cell.length_c   1.000
_cell.angle_alpha   90.00
_cell.angle_beta   90.00
_cell.angle_gamma   90.00
#
_symmetry.space_group_name_H-M   'P 1'
#
loop_
_entity.id
_entity.type
_entity.pdbx_description
1 polymer ?
#
loop_
_entity_poly.entity_id
_entity_poly.type
_entity_poly.pdbx_seq_one_letter_code
_entity_poly.pdbx_strand_id
1 'polypeptide(L)'
;MDQLNNLIKSNWYGEKNSSCDIACLREALKQARTEKDNMLLIIDLLKLGDFAVKGILFKMMSTTKDENILNLCIRLFCSVASHKDLLKSENLLFLSDLSENNANTFAASALYTLSYDVVPYLLAMLEEWEDTEVEGTIRNTLDIFLNYSDEINEEATVDEIGNYYLDFIKQVDLNNYYYYSSPVFPGTLAKKIIEKSVTSINDGIPVRTNVIPTLLSVWSGVKCPVQYDTIVDNKILDEIYQYVTILSKMNWETGAKYFYGNRVF
;
A
#
# COMPACT_ATOMS: atom_id res chain seq x y z
N MET A 1 26.84 2.08 12.19
CA MET A 1 25.49 2.62 11.89
C MET A 1 25.23 2.29 10.43
N ASP A 2 24.71 1.09 10.19
CA ASP A 2 24.46 0.57 8.85
C ASP A 2 23.34 1.36 8.18
N GLN A 3 23.70 2.12 7.16
CA GLN A 3 22.71 2.68 6.25
C GLN A 3 22.13 1.52 5.45
N LEU A 4 20.91 1.08 5.81
CA LEU A 4 20.15 0.06 5.09
C LEU A 4 20.20 0.31 3.57
N ASN A 5 20.75 -0.66 2.86
CA ASN A 5 20.84 -0.75 1.39
C ASN A 5 19.48 -1.10 0.79
N ASN A 6 18.43 -0.36 1.17
CA ASN A 6 17.07 -0.55 0.67
C ASN A 6 17.02 -0.24 -0.83
N LEU A 7 16.70 -1.26 -1.63
CA LEU A 7 16.66 -1.21 -3.09
C LEU A 7 15.73 -0.09 -3.62
N ILE A 8 14.57 0.07 -2.98
CA ILE A 8 13.65 1.21 -3.18
C ILE A 8 13.23 1.70 -1.79
N LYS A 9 13.65 2.92 -1.42
CA LYS A 9 13.43 3.49 -0.08
C LYS A 9 12.02 4.07 0.13
N SER A 10 11.35 4.48 -0.94
CA SER A 10 10.00 5.04 -0.90
C SER A 10 8.92 3.99 -1.17
N ASN A 11 7.67 4.31 -0.80
CA ASN A 11 6.50 3.53 -1.23
C ASN A 11 6.07 3.85 -2.68
N TRP A 12 6.71 4.82 -3.33
CA TRP A 12 6.62 5.04 -4.77
C TRP A 12 7.75 4.29 -5.49
N TYR A 13 7.41 3.52 -6.53
CA TYR A 13 8.31 2.59 -7.21
C TYR A 13 9.08 3.21 -8.39
N GLY A 14 9.11 4.55 -8.48
CA GLY A 14 9.78 5.29 -9.56
C GLY A 14 8.95 5.37 -10.84
N GLU A 15 9.52 5.96 -11.89
CA GLU A 15 8.82 6.15 -13.17
C GLU A 15 8.60 4.83 -13.93
N LYS A 16 7.70 4.85 -14.92
CA LYS A 16 7.54 3.73 -15.86
C LYS A 16 8.79 3.59 -16.71
N ASN A 17 9.26 2.37 -16.88
CA ASN A 17 10.32 2.10 -17.85
C ASN A 17 9.78 2.29 -19.27
N SER A 18 10.31 3.29 -19.98
CA SER A 18 9.93 3.60 -21.37
C SER A 18 10.82 2.92 -22.41
N SER A 19 11.82 2.15 -21.99
CA SER A 19 12.86 1.60 -22.88
C SER A 19 12.57 0.19 -23.39
N CYS A 20 11.62 -0.52 -22.78
CA CYS A 20 11.38 -1.94 -23.01
C CYS A 20 9.90 -2.23 -22.78
N ASP A 21 9.29 -3.02 -23.67
CA ASP A 21 7.90 -3.45 -23.56
C ASP A 21 7.76 -4.71 -22.69
N ILE A 22 6.53 -5.19 -22.51
CA ILE A 22 6.23 -6.38 -21.69
C ILE A 22 6.99 -7.62 -22.20
N ALA A 23 7.11 -7.82 -23.52
CA ALA A 23 7.76 -9.00 -24.07
C ALA A 23 9.27 -8.97 -23.77
N CYS A 24 9.90 -7.82 -24.01
CA CYS A 24 11.30 -7.57 -23.70
C CYS A 24 11.58 -7.77 -22.19
N LEU A 25 10.72 -7.24 -21.29
CA LEU A 25 10.90 -7.40 -19.84
C LEU A 25 10.69 -8.84 -19.37
N ARG A 26 9.75 -9.58 -19.96
CA ARG A 26 9.55 -11.00 -19.65
C ARG A 26 10.75 -11.87 -20.04
N GLU A 27 11.36 -11.59 -21.19
CA GLU A 27 12.59 -12.29 -21.58
C GLU A 27 13.75 -11.95 -20.64
N ALA A 28 13.89 -10.69 -20.24
CA ALA A 28 14.87 -10.30 -19.23
C ALA A 28 14.63 -11.01 -17.89
N LEU A 29 13.37 -11.14 -17.46
CA LEU A 29 13.01 -11.80 -16.20
C LEU A 29 13.39 -13.28 -16.21
N LYS A 30 13.22 -13.98 -17.34
CA LYS A 30 13.67 -15.38 -17.48
C LYS A 30 15.19 -15.54 -17.35
N GLN A 31 15.94 -14.50 -17.69
CA GLN A 31 17.41 -14.50 -17.68
C GLN A 31 18.00 -13.91 -16.39
N ALA A 32 17.16 -13.31 -15.54
CA ALA A 32 17.58 -12.68 -14.31
C ALA A 32 18.25 -13.69 -13.36
N ARG A 33 19.40 -13.30 -12.81
CA ARG A 33 20.24 -14.20 -11.98
C ARG A 33 20.20 -13.87 -10.50
N THR A 34 19.68 -12.70 -10.15
CA THR A 34 19.63 -12.22 -8.76
C THR A 34 18.19 -11.91 -8.36
N GLU A 35 17.88 -12.05 -7.07
CA GLU A 35 16.58 -11.66 -6.54
C GLU A 35 16.32 -10.16 -6.73
N LYS A 36 17.37 -9.34 -6.63
CA LYS A 36 17.31 -7.90 -6.93
C LYS A 36 16.85 -7.61 -8.36
N ASP A 37 17.46 -8.27 -9.35
CA ASP A 37 17.09 -8.07 -10.76
C ASP A 37 15.65 -8.54 -11.01
N ASN A 38 15.28 -9.70 -10.43
CA ASN A 38 13.91 -10.20 -10.47
C ASN A 38 12.92 -9.16 -9.91
N MET A 39 13.20 -8.59 -8.74
CA MET A 39 12.33 -7.58 -8.12
C MET A 39 12.13 -6.35 -8.99
N LEU A 40 13.20 -5.81 -9.57
CA LEU A 40 13.10 -4.62 -10.43
C LEU A 40 12.29 -4.91 -11.70
N LEU A 41 12.51 -6.07 -12.32
CA LEU A 41 11.77 -6.49 -13.51
C LEU A 41 10.30 -6.78 -13.23
N ILE A 42 9.99 -7.41 -12.08
CA ILE A 42 8.60 -7.61 -11.61
C ILE A 42 7.90 -6.27 -11.44
N ILE A 43 8.54 -5.31 -10.78
CA ILE A 43 7.99 -3.95 -10.59
C ILE A 43 7.69 -3.31 -11.95
N ASP A 44 8.64 -3.33 -12.88
CA ASP A 44 8.44 -2.69 -14.20
C ASP A 44 7.33 -3.38 -15.00
N LEU A 45 7.22 -4.70 -14.96
CA LEU A 45 6.11 -5.45 -15.58
C LEU A 45 4.74 -5.06 -14.97
N LEU A 46 4.66 -4.97 -13.63
CA LEU A 46 3.44 -4.54 -12.95
C LEU A 46 3.06 -3.10 -13.30
N LYS A 47 4.03 -2.19 -13.45
CA LYS A 47 3.78 -0.81 -13.88
C LYS A 47 3.17 -0.73 -15.28
N LEU A 48 3.46 -1.71 -16.14
CA LEU A 48 2.87 -1.86 -17.47
C LEU A 48 1.53 -2.62 -17.46
N GLY A 49 1.05 -3.07 -16.30
CA GLY A 49 -0.21 -3.78 -16.14
C GLY A 49 -0.11 -5.30 -16.31
N ASP A 50 1.09 -5.87 -16.39
CA ASP A 50 1.28 -7.31 -16.49
C ASP A 50 1.18 -7.99 -15.11
N PHE A 51 -0.05 -8.10 -14.60
CA PHE A 51 -0.32 -8.72 -13.29
C PHE A 51 -0.14 -10.24 -13.27
N ALA A 52 0.14 -10.90 -14.40
CA ALA A 52 0.47 -12.33 -14.41
C ALA A 52 1.79 -12.64 -13.68
N VAL A 53 2.66 -11.63 -13.52
CA VAL A 53 3.94 -11.77 -12.82
C VAL A 53 3.79 -11.89 -11.29
N LYS A 54 2.59 -11.62 -10.73
CA LYS A 54 2.33 -11.71 -9.27
C LYS A 54 2.73 -13.06 -8.66
N GLY A 55 2.57 -14.16 -9.40
CA GLY A 55 2.97 -15.48 -8.91
C GLY A 55 4.47 -15.61 -8.61
N ILE A 56 5.32 -14.89 -9.34
CA ILE A 56 6.76 -14.87 -9.07
C ILE A 56 7.05 -14.05 -7.81
N LEU A 57 6.38 -12.91 -7.64
CA LEU A 57 6.45 -12.11 -6.42
C LEU A 57 6.07 -12.92 -5.18
N PHE A 58 4.93 -13.62 -5.22
CA PHE A 58 4.44 -14.41 -4.09
C PHE A 58 5.40 -15.54 -3.73
N LYS A 59 5.97 -16.21 -4.74
CA LYS A 59 7.02 -17.21 -4.52
C LYS A 59 8.24 -16.61 -3.82
N MET A 60 8.69 -15.45 -4.28
CA MET A 60 9.86 -14.77 -3.69
C MET A 60 9.63 -14.43 -2.22
N MET A 61 8.43 -13.97 -1.85
CA MET A 61 8.06 -13.67 -0.46
C MET A 61 8.27 -14.86 0.48
N SER A 62 7.98 -16.07 0.02
CA SER A 62 8.11 -17.28 0.84
C SER A 62 9.50 -17.93 0.77
N THR A 63 10.38 -17.52 -0.15
CA THR A 63 11.68 -18.20 -0.37
C THR A 63 12.91 -17.35 -0.09
N THR A 64 12.82 -16.02 -0.24
CA THR A 64 14.00 -15.17 -0.04
C THR A 64 14.47 -15.23 1.43
N LYS A 65 15.78 -15.11 1.62
CA LYS A 65 16.43 -14.95 2.93
C LYS A 65 17.05 -13.56 3.10
N ASP A 66 16.89 -12.69 2.10
CA ASP A 66 17.32 -11.30 2.18
C ASP A 66 16.17 -10.46 2.73
N GLU A 67 16.32 -9.98 3.96
CA GLU A 67 15.32 -9.17 4.66
C GLU A 67 14.90 -7.92 3.88
N ASN A 68 15.81 -7.30 3.11
CA ASN A 68 15.50 -6.09 2.34
C ASN A 68 14.70 -6.42 1.07
N ILE A 69 14.95 -7.59 0.47
CA ILE A 69 14.16 -8.09 -0.65
C ILE A 69 12.77 -8.45 -0.15
N LEU A 70 12.65 -9.19 0.95
CA LEU A 70 11.36 -9.53 1.55
C LEU A 70 10.55 -8.26 1.90
N ASN A 71 11.20 -7.27 2.50
CA ASN A 71 10.61 -5.97 2.80
C ASN A 71 9.98 -5.30 1.57
N LEU A 72 10.70 -5.28 0.44
CA LEU A 72 10.20 -4.71 -0.80
C LEU A 72 9.08 -5.58 -1.40
N CYS A 73 9.20 -6.90 -1.31
CA CYS A 73 8.15 -7.80 -1.76
C CYS A 73 6.84 -7.55 -1.02
N ILE A 74 6.89 -7.38 0.31
CA ILE A 74 5.73 -7.08 1.17
C ILE A 74 5.05 -5.79 0.73
N ARG A 75 5.82 -4.70 0.59
CA ARG A 75 5.27 -3.40 0.17
C ARG A 75 4.60 -3.47 -1.20
N LEU A 76 5.27 -4.15 -2.15
CA LEU A 76 4.75 -4.34 -3.49
C LEU A 76 3.50 -5.21 -3.49
N PHE A 77 3.50 -6.32 -2.74
CA PHE A 77 2.36 -7.20 -2.54
C PHE A 77 1.15 -6.41 -2.06
N CYS A 78 1.27 -5.64 -0.97
CA CYS A 78 0.14 -4.85 -0.48
C CYS A 78 -0.36 -3.85 -1.53
N SER A 79 0.53 -3.30 -2.36
CA SER A 79 0.17 -2.37 -3.44
C SER A 79 -0.55 -3.03 -4.62
N VAL A 80 -0.35 -4.32 -4.89
CA VAL A 80 -0.87 -5.00 -6.09
C VAL A 80 -1.77 -6.22 -5.83
N ALA A 81 -1.90 -6.64 -4.58
CA ALA A 81 -2.78 -7.74 -4.19
C ALA A 81 -4.24 -7.35 -4.44
N SER A 82 -5.01 -8.27 -5.03
CA SER A 82 -6.46 -8.19 -5.10
C SER A 82 -7.12 -8.94 -3.95
N HIS A 83 -8.43 -8.77 -3.77
CA HIS A 83 -9.25 -9.57 -2.85
C HIS A 83 -8.99 -11.08 -3.00
N LYS A 84 -8.91 -11.57 -4.25
CA LYS A 84 -8.64 -12.98 -4.55
C LYS A 84 -7.24 -13.43 -4.14
N ASP A 85 -6.26 -12.53 -4.18
CA ASP A 85 -4.90 -12.86 -3.74
C ASP A 85 -4.84 -12.95 -2.22
N LEU A 86 -5.58 -12.10 -1.49
CA LEU A 86 -5.66 -12.10 -0.03
C LEU A 86 -6.44 -13.30 0.52
N LEU A 87 -7.51 -13.72 -0.15
CA LEU A 87 -8.29 -14.91 0.25
C LEU A 87 -7.52 -16.23 0.08
N LYS A 88 -6.38 -16.21 -0.61
CA LYS A 88 -5.49 -17.37 -0.75
C LYS A 88 -4.41 -17.33 0.32
N SER A 89 -4.65 -17.99 1.45
CA SER A 89 -3.72 -18.04 2.58
C SER A 89 -2.31 -18.51 2.21
N GLU A 90 -2.15 -19.34 1.17
CA GLU A 90 -0.86 -19.76 0.61
C GLU A 90 0.05 -18.58 0.19
N ASN A 91 -0.55 -17.45 -0.23
CA ASN A 91 0.20 -16.24 -0.60
C ASN A 91 0.74 -15.47 0.61
N LEU A 92 0.24 -15.77 1.83
CA LEU A 92 0.60 -15.08 3.06
C LEU A 92 1.36 -15.98 4.06
N LEU A 93 1.82 -17.16 3.63
CA LEU A 93 2.58 -18.08 4.49
C LEU A 93 3.88 -17.46 5.02
N PHE A 94 4.43 -16.44 4.36
CA PHE A 94 5.60 -15.72 4.84
C PHE A 94 5.36 -15.01 6.19
N LEU A 95 4.10 -14.77 6.58
CA LEU A 95 3.76 -14.12 7.85
C LEU A 95 4.18 -14.94 9.08
N SER A 96 4.27 -16.27 8.97
CA SER A 96 4.57 -17.15 10.11
C SER A 96 6.06 -17.18 10.53
N ASP A 97 6.93 -16.51 9.77
CA ASP A 97 8.39 -16.49 10.01
C ASP A 97 8.95 -15.12 9.62
N LEU A 98 8.40 -14.06 10.21
CA LEU A 98 8.84 -12.69 9.99
C LEU A 98 9.80 -12.22 11.08
N SER A 99 10.81 -11.45 10.66
CA SER A 99 11.50 -10.55 11.59
C SER A 99 10.55 -9.43 12.03
N GLU A 100 10.80 -8.86 13.21
CA GLU A 100 10.02 -7.73 13.75
C GLU A 100 9.93 -6.55 12.74
N ASN A 101 11.03 -6.25 12.04
CA ASN A 101 11.07 -5.21 11.02
C ASN A 101 10.13 -5.52 9.83
N ASN A 102 10.08 -6.77 9.37
CA ASN A 102 9.21 -7.16 8.26
C ASN A 102 7.75 -7.35 8.71
N ALA A 103 7.50 -7.75 9.96
CA ALA A 103 6.16 -7.73 10.57
C ALA A 103 5.61 -6.30 10.63
N ASN A 104 6.41 -5.35 11.14
CA ASN A 104 6.06 -3.92 11.15
C ASN A 104 5.84 -3.38 9.73
N THR A 105 6.65 -3.80 8.76
CA THR A 105 6.49 -3.41 7.36
C THR A 105 5.17 -3.93 6.78
N PHE A 106 4.80 -5.18 7.04
CA PHE A 106 3.52 -5.72 6.60
C PHE A 106 2.36 -4.98 7.24
N ALA A 107 2.37 -4.82 8.57
CA ALA A 107 1.34 -4.10 9.31
C ALA A 107 1.12 -2.69 8.73
N ALA A 108 2.19 -1.89 8.59
CA ALA A 108 2.11 -0.55 8.02
C ALA A 108 1.67 -0.53 6.54
N SER A 109 2.07 -1.56 5.77
CA SER A 109 1.78 -1.63 4.34
C SER A 109 0.39 -2.21 4.04
N ALA A 110 -0.22 -2.92 4.99
CA ALA A 110 -1.53 -3.53 4.81
C ALA A 110 -2.62 -2.50 4.46
N LEU A 111 -2.47 -1.23 4.88
CA LEU A 111 -3.33 -0.13 4.45
C LEU A 111 -3.41 0.04 2.93
N TYR A 112 -2.36 -0.30 2.20
CA TYR A 112 -2.33 -0.21 0.73
C TYR A 112 -3.04 -1.38 0.05
N THR A 113 -3.42 -2.43 0.79
CA THR A 113 -4.31 -3.47 0.25
C THR A 113 -5.68 -2.88 -0.06
N LEU A 114 -6.16 -1.95 0.80
CA LEU A 114 -7.48 -1.33 0.77
C LEU A 114 -8.62 -2.35 0.81
N SER A 115 -8.32 -3.57 1.25
CA SER A 115 -9.25 -4.68 1.29
C SER A 115 -9.43 -5.14 2.72
N TYR A 116 -10.69 -5.34 3.12
CA TYR A 116 -11.02 -5.94 4.39
C TYR A 116 -10.56 -7.41 4.50
N ASP A 117 -10.25 -8.08 3.39
CA ASP A 117 -9.71 -9.44 3.41
C ASP A 117 -8.32 -9.53 4.08
N VAL A 118 -7.64 -8.40 4.30
CA VAL A 118 -6.38 -8.37 5.07
C VAL A 118 -6.61 -8.41 6.59
N VAL A 119 -7.80 -8.02 7.07
CA VAL A 119 -8.09 -7.84 8.50
C VAL A 119 -7.88 -9.13 9.31
N PRO A 120 -8.33 -10.32 8.87
CA PRO A 120 -8.06 -11.56 9.61
C PRO A 120 -6.58 -11.83 9.84
N TYR A 121 -5.72 -11.48 8.88
CA TYR A 121 -4.27 -11.63 9.01
C TYR A 121 -3.68 -10.64 10.01
N LEU A 122 -4.18 -9.40 10.03
CA LEU A 122 -3.78 -8.40 11.03
C LEU A 122 -4.21 -8.80 12.45
N LEU A 123 -5.39 -9.41 12.61
CA LEU A 123 -5.85 -9.92 13.90
C LEU A 123 -4.96 -11.06 14.40
N ALA A 124 -4.65 -12.04 13.53
CA ALA A 124 -3.73 -13.12 13.87
C ALA A 124 -2.32 -12.60 14.22
N MET A 125 -1.84 -11.59 13.49
CA MET A 125 -0.58 -10.93 13.83
C MET A 125 -0.65 -10.16 15.14
N LEU A 126 -1.80 -9.56 15.49
CA LEU A 126 -1.95 -8.86 16.76
C LEU A 126 -1.79 -9.81 17.95
N GLU A 127 -2.30 -11.05 17.85
CA GLU A 127 -2.08 -12.08 18.88
C GLU A 127 -0.61 -12.49 19.00
N GLU A 128 0.10 -12.61 17.88
CA GLU A 128 1.50 -13.05 17.87
C GLU A 128 2.47 -11.96 18.32
N TRP A 129 2.18 -10.71 17.99
CA TRP A 129 3.06 -9.55 18.20
C TRP A 129 2.59 -8.62 19.33
N GLU A 130 1.67 -9.08 20.18
CA GLU A 130 1.27 -8.39 21.40
C GLU A 130 2.50 -8.09 22.29
N ASP A 131 2.51 -6.93 22.94
CA ASP A 131 3.61 -6.43 23.79
C ASP A 131 4.95 -6.17 23.05
N THR A 132 4.93 -6.07 21.73
CA THR A 132 6.11 -5.69 20.90
C THR A 132 5.96 -4.31 20.28
N GLU A 133 7.05 -3.78 19.69
CA GLU A 133 6.99 -2.50 18.95
C GLU A 133 6.04 -2.55 17.72
N VAL A 134 5.68 -3.75 17.26
CA VAL A 134 4.81 -3.96 16.09
C VAL A 134 3.33 -3.76 16.43
N GLU A 135 2.94 -4.03 17.68
CA GLU A 135 1.53 -3.99 18.14
C GLU A 135 0.85 -2.67 17.77
N GLY A 136 1.48 -1.54 18.10
CA GLY A 136 0.91 -0.22 17.83
C GLY A 136 0.65 0.03 16.34
N THR A 137 1.51 -0.48 15.46
CA THR A 137 1.31 -0.38 14.00
C THR A 137 0.14 -1.24 13.54
N ILE A 138 -0.03 -2.45 14.10
CA ILE A 138 -1.15 -3.34 13.79
C ILE A 138 -2.46 -2.70 14.24
N ARG A 139 -2.55 -2.24 15.50
CA ARG A 139 -3.74 -1.59 16.05
C ARG A 139 -4.16 -0.36 15.27
N ASN A 140 -3.22 0.53 14.96
CA ASN A 140 -3.48 1.72 14.14
C ASN A 140 -3.97 1.35 12.73
N THR A 141 -3.42 0.28 12.14
CA THR A 141 -3.85 -0.21 10.83
C THR A 141 -5.28 -0.76 10.88
N LEU A 142 -5.58 -1.60 11.87
CA LEU A 142 -6.93 -2.13 12.11
C LEU A 142 -7.93 -1.00 12.33
N ASP A 143 -7.54 0.02 13.09
CA ASP A 143 -8.40 1.16 13.37
C ASP A 143 -8.68 2.00 12.12
N ILE A 144 -7.72 2.19 11.22
CA ILE A 144 -7.98 2.86 9.94
C ILE A 144 -8.96 2.06 9.05
N PHE A 145 -8.96 0.73 9.13
CA PHE A 145 -9.92 -0.11 8.40
C PHE A 145 -11.31 -0.06 9.02
N LEU A 146 -11.40 -0.22 10.33
CA LEU A 146 -12.62 -0.56 11.06
C LEU A 146 -13.20 0.61 11.85
N ASN A 147 -12.38 1.60 12.18
CA ASN A 147 -12.67 2.68 13.12
C ASN A 147 -13.21 2.12 14.45
N TYR A 148 -12.61 1.04 14.94
CA TYR A 148 -13.14 0.29 16.08
C TYR A 148 -12.90 1.01 17.40
N SER A 149 -11.86 1.84 17.49
CA SER A 149 -11.49 2.53 18.74
C SER A 149 -12.57 3.52 19.18
N ASP A 150 -13.21 4.20 18.23
CA ASP A 150 -14.32 5.13 18.47
C ASP A 150 -15.60 4.41 18.94
N GLU A 151 -15.81 3.16 18.49
CA GLU A 151 -17.04 2.40 18.75
C GLU A 151 -16.95 1.47 19.97
N ILE A 152 -15.73 1.00 20.28
CA ILE A 152 -15.48 0.03 21.35
C ILE A 152 -14.49 0.62 22.35
N ASN A 153 -13.18 0.47 22.12
CA ASN A 153 -12.10 1.10 22.86
C ASN A 153 -10.75 0.89 22.12
N GLU A 154 -9.76 1.75 22.39
CA GLU A 154 -8.41 1.68 21.77
C GLU A 154 -7.63 0.41 22.16
N GLU A 155 -7.86 -0.10 23.37
CA GLU A 155 -7.16 -1.26 23.95
C GLU A 155 -7.95 -2.56 23.78
N ALA A 156 -8.85 -2.62 22.78
CA ALA A 156 -9.76 -3.72 22.63
C ALA A 156 -8.98 -5.02 22.38
N THR A 157 -9.46 -6.11 22.96
CA THR A 157 -8.86 -7.44 22.77
C THR A 157 -9.05 -7.89 21.32
N VAL A 158 -8.21 -8.82 20.86
CA VAL A 158 -8.32 -9.38 19.50
C VAL A 158 -9.72 -9.95 19.25
N ASP A 159 -10.30 -10.64 20.24
CA ASP A 159 -11.66 -11.19 20.16
C ASP A 159 -12.73 -10.09 20.00
N GLU A 160 -12.60 -8.97 20.70
CA GLU A 160 -13.54 -7.83 20.58
C GLU A 160 -13.46 -7.19 19.20
N ILE A 161 -12.25 -6.94 18.69
CA ILE A 161 -12.04 -6.38 17.36
C ILE A 161 -12.51 -7.37 16.28
N GLY A 162 -12.26 -8.66 16.47
CA GLY A 162 -12.68 -9.73 15.58
C GLY A 162 -14.21 -9.85 15.48
N ASN A 163 -14.91 -9.80 16.61
CA ASN A 163 -16.37 -9.81 16.64
C ASN A 163 -16.95 -8.57 15.95
N TYR A 164 -16.38 -7.39 16.21
CA TYR A 164 -16.78 -6.16 15.53
C TYR A 164 -16.58 -6.23 14.02
N TYR A 165 -15.44 -6.75 13.57
CA TYR A 165 -15.16 -6.96 12.16
C TYR A 165 -16.22 -7.85 11.49
N LEU A 166 -16.62 -8.96 12.13
CA LEU A 166 -17.63 -9.87 11.60
C LEU A 166 -19.00 -9.20 11.44
N ASP A 167 -19.35 -8.26 12.32
CA ASP A 167 -20.60 -7.50 12.19
C ASP A 167 -20.49 -6.37 11.18
N PHE A 168 -19.36 -5.67 11.16
CA PHE A 168 -19.05 -4.60 10.22
C PHE A 168 -19.12 -5.09 8.76
N ILE A 169 -18.49 -6.23 8.47
CA ILE A 169 -18.33 -6.72 7.09
C ILE A 169 -19.65 -7.14 6.44
N LYS A 170 -20.69 -7.44 7.24
CA LYS A 170 -22.05 -7.76 6.75
C LYS A 170 -22.71 -6.58 6.03
N GLN A 171 -22.23 -5.36 6.26
CA GLN A 171 -22.81 -4.12 5.74
C GLN A 171 -22.00 -3.53 4.57
N VAL A 172 -20.90 -4.21 4.19
CA VAL A 172 -19.91 -3.72 3.22
C VAL A 172 -20.04 -4.48 1.90
N ASP A 173 -19.86 -3.78 0.78
CA ASP A 173 -19.72 -4.43 -0.52
C ASP A 173 -18.27 -4.88 -0.74
N LEU A 174 -18.03 -6.17 -0.51
CA LEU A 174 -16.72 -6.81 -0.63
C LEU A 174 -16.12 -6.76 -2.05
N ASN A 175 -16.86 -6.31 -3.07
CA ASN A 175 -16.27 -6.10 -4.39
C ASN A 175 -15.47 -4.78 -4.48
N ASN A 176 -15.69 -3.85 -3.55
CA ASN A 176 -15.02 -2.56 -3.51
C ASN A 176 -13.76 -2.61 -2.64
N TYR A 177 -12.86 -1.67 -2.91
CA TYR A 177 -11.74 -1.32 -2.04
C TYR A 177 -12.11 -0.07 -1.22
N TYR A 178 -11.58 0.04 -0.01
CA TYR A 178 -11.98 1.02 0.99
C TYR A 178 -10.79 1.76 1.60
N TYR A 179 -10.99 3.03 1.94
CA TYR A 179 -10.07 3.83 2.76
C TYR A 179 -10.88 4.66 3.74
N TYR A 180 -10.67 4.46 5.05
CA TYR A 180 -11.52 5.04 6.11
C TYR A 180 -13.02 4.78 5.86
N SER A 181 -13.38 3.50 5.76
CA SER A 181 -14.77 3.01 5.62
C SER A 181 -15.57 3.51 4.42
N SER A 182 -14.93 4.23 3.49
CA SER A 182 -15.55 4.73 2.25
C SER A 182 -14.95 4.03 1.04
N PRO A 183 -15.77 3.68 0.01
CA PRO A 183 -15.25 3.20 -1.25
C PRO A 183 -14.21 4.17 -1.81
N VAL A 184 -13.02 3.66 -2.09
CA VAL A 184 -11.88 4.49 -2.41
C VAL A 184 -12.07 5.16 -3.78
N PHE A 185 -11.72 6.44 -3.89
CA PHE A 185 -11.77 7.16 -5.15
C PHE A 185 -10.64 8.20 -5.24
N PRO A 186 -9.81 8.20 -6.30
CA PRO A 186 -8.69 9.13 -6.45
C PRO A 186 -9.11 10.60 -6.35
N GLY A 187 -10.30 10.97 -6.86
CA GLY A 187 -10.79 12.35 -6.77
C GLY A 187 -11.04 12.80 -5.32
N THR A 188 -11.59 11.94 -4.48
CA THR A 188 -11.81 12.22 -3.05
C THR A 188 -10.48 12.37 -2.32
N LEU A 189 -9.51 11.50 -2.65
CA LEU A 189 -8.15 11.56 -2.11
C LEU A 189 -7.43 12.85 -2.54
N ALA A 190 -7.52 13.22 -3.82
CA ALA A 190 -6.95 14.46 -4.36
C ALA A 190 -7.54 15.71 -3.70
N LYS A 191 -8.86 15.72 -3.44
CA LYS A 191 -9.52 16.79 -2.68
C LYS A 191 -8.93 16.94 -1.28
N LYS A 192 -8.76 15.83 -0.55
CA LYS A 192 -8.14 15.84 0.79
C LYS A 192 -6.70 16.37 0.77
N ILE A 193 -5.93 16.12 -0.30
CA ILE A 193 -4.60 16.71 -0.47
C ILE A 193 -4.68 18.23 -0.62
N ILE A 194 -5.55 18.74 -1.50
CA ILE A 194 -5.73 20.19 -1.67
C ILE A 194 -6.12 20.84 -0.33
N GLU A 195 -7.10 20.26 0.38
CA GLU A 195 -7.55 20.78 1.69
C GLU A 195 -6.38 20.86 2.68
N LYS A 196 -5.61 19.78 2.85
CA LYS A 196 -4.44 19.76 3.75
C LYS A 196 -3.34 20.73 3.31
N SER A 197 -3.13 20.90 2.01
CA SER A 197 -2.13 21.82 1.47
C SER A 197 -2.51 23.30 1.68
N VAL A 198 -3.78 23.63 1.56
CA VAL A 198 -4.29 24.98 1.88
C VAL A 198 -4.14 25.28 3.37
N THR A 199 -4.47 24.32 4.24
CA THR A 199 -4.21 24.46 5.69
C THR A 199 -2.72 24.65 5.97
N SER A 200 -1.84 23.90 5.29
CA SER A 200 -0.39 24.03 5.44
C SER A 200 0.11 25.44 5.09
N ILE A 201 -0.37 26.03 3.99
CA ILE A 201 -0.04 27.41 3.60
C ILE A 201 -0.54 28.43 4.63
N ASN A 202 -1.80 28.31 5.05
CA ASN A 202 -2.44 29.31 5.90
C ASN A 202 -1.84 29.34 7.31
N ASP A 203 -1.58 28.16 7.86
CA ASP A 203 -1.18 28.01 9.26
C ASP A 203 0.34 27.80 9.41
N GLY A 204 1.08 27.66 8.30
CA GLY A 204 2.51 27.37 8.30
C GLY A 204 2.87 26.00 8.86
N ILE A 205 1.89 25.08 8.94
CA ILE A 205 2.08 23.74 9.50
C ILE A 205 2.37 22.71 8.41
N PRO A 206 3.15 21.64 8.69
CA PRO A 206 3.39 20.59 7.72
C PRO A 206 2.14 19.77 7.37
N VAL A 207 2.11 19.22 6.16
CA VAL A 207 1.11 18.22 5.75
C VAL A 207 1.30 16.93 6.55
N ARG A 208 0.31 16.62 7.40
CA ARG A 208 0.25 15.37 8.18
C ARG A 208 -0.61 14.32 7.48
N THR A 209 -0.09 13.76 6.39
CA THR A 209 -0.61 12.55 5.75
C THR A 209 0.46 11.90 4.87
N ASN A 210 0.68 10.59 5.03
CA ASN A 210 1.63 9.80 4.25
C ASN A 210 0.93 8.81 3.29
N VAL A 211 -0.23 8.27 3.70
CA VAL A 211 -0.97 7.27 2.91
C VAL A 211 -1.55 7.88 1.64
N ILE A 212 -2.23 9.02 1.72
CA ILE A 212 -2.93 9.62 0.57
C ILE A 212 -1.96 10.00 -0.56
N PRO A 213 -0.84 10.73 -0.32
CA PRO A 213 0.10 11.05 -1.39
C PRO A 213 0.73 9.79 -2.01
N THR A 214 0.99 8.76 -1.19
CA THR A 214 1.53 7.49 -1.65
C THR A 214 0.55 6.76 -2.56
N LEU A 215 -0.72 6.62 -2.14
CA LEU A 215 -1.77 6.00 -2.95
C LEU A 215 -1.90 6.68 -4.30
N LEU A 216 -2.05 8.01 -4.31
CA LEU A 216 -2.17 8.76 -5.57
C LEU A 216 -0.93 8.56 -6.47
N SER A 217 0.26 8.52 -5.87
CA SER A 217 1.52 8.30 -6.62
C SER A 217 1.60 6.90 -7.24
N VAL A 218 1.29 5.87 -6.45
CA VAL A 218 1.33 4.47 -6.89
C VAL A 218 0.23 4.19 -7.91
N TRP A 219 -0.95 4.78 -7.73
CA TRP A 219 -2.09 4.56 -8.60
C TRP A 219 -1.94 5.24 -9.95
N SER A 220 -1.45 6.47 -9.99
CA SER A 220 -1.24 7.20 -11.25
C SER A 220 0.08 6.87 -11.93
N GLY A 221 1.08 6.41 -11.16
CA GLY A 221 2.46 6.34 -11.59
C GLY A 221 3.17 7.69 -11.65
N VAL A 222 2.49 8.78 -11.28
CA VAL A 222 3.03 10.15 -11.23
C VAL A 222 3.23 10.52 -9.76
N LYS A 223 4.45 10.93 -9.39
CA LYS A 223 4.77 11.27 -8.01
C LYS A 223 3.94 12.47 -7.53
N CYS A 224 3.28 12.33 -6.38
CA CYS A 224 2.59 13.42 -5.73
C CYS A 224 3.61 14.49 -5.27
N PRO A 225 3.35 15.79 -5.49
CA PRO A 225 4.26 16.88 -5.11
C PRO A 225 4.47 17.04 -3.60
N VAL A 226 3.56 16.49 -2.79
CA VAL A 226 3.63 16.55 -1.33
C VAL A 226 3.85 15.19 -0.70
N GLN A 227 4.49 15.19 0.46
CA GLN A 227 4.66 14.04 1.33
C GLN A 227 4.38 14.45 2.78
N TYR A 228 4.46 13.49 3.69
CA TYR A 228 4.47 13.78 5.12
C TYR A 228 5.56 14.82 5.44
N ASP A 229 5.27 15.74 6.34
CA ASP A 229 6.15 16.85 6.75
C ASP A 229 6.46 17.92 5.68
N THR A 230 5.82 17.86 4.51
CA THR A 230 5.96 18.94 3.53
C THR A 230 5.28 20.21 4.03
N ILE A 231 6.03 21.31 4.14
CA ILE A 231 5.48 22.67 4.32
C ILE A 231 5.19 23.22 2.92
N VAL A 232 3.93 23.54 2.67
CA VAL A 232 3.47 23.95 1.33
C VAL A 232 3.68 25.45 1.16
N ASP A 233 4.23 25.83 0.01
CA ASP A 233 4.27 27.21 -0.48
C ASP A 233 3.40 27.36 -1.75
N ASN A 234 3.32 28.57 -2.29
CA ASN A 234 2.54 28.83 -3.51
C ASN A 234 3.00 28.00 -4.72
N LYS A 235 4.30 27.70 -4.81
CA LYS A 235 4.84 26.90 -5.92
C LYS A 235 4.38 25.44 -5.80
N ILE A 236 4.49 24.86 -4.61
CA ILE A 236 4.02 23.48 -4.35
C ILE A 236 2.50 23.39 -4.55
N LEU A 237 1.75 24.43 -4.18
CA LEU A 237 0.30 24.47 -4.44
C LEU A 237 -0.03 24.44 -5.94
N ASP A 238 0.69 25.21 -6.75
CA ASP A 238 0.54 25.16 -8.21
C ASP A 238 0.88 23.76 -8.77
N GLU A 239 1.94 23.12 -8.26
CA GLU A 239 2.30 21.74 -8.62
C GLU A 239 1.19 20.75 -8.23
N ILE A 240 0.53 20.93 -7.08
CA ILE A 240 -0.62 20.13 -6.66
C ILE A 240 -1.79 20.31 -7.63
N TYR A 241 -2.12 21.54 -8.04
CA TYR A 241 -3.21 21.78 -9.00
C TYR A 241 -2.93 21.13 -10.36
N GLN A 242 -1.68 21.20 -10.84
CA GLN A 242 -1.27 20.50 -12.05
C GLN A 242 -1.38 18.98 -11.88
N TYR A 243 -0.94 18.45 -10.74
CA TYR A 243 -1.04 17.03 -10.41
C TYR A 243 -2.49 16.54 -10.41
N VAL A 244 -3.41 17.26 -9.76
CA VAL A 244 -4.84 16.92 -9.73
C VAL A 244 -5.46 17.01 -11.13
N THR A 245 -5.02 17.95 -11.95
CA THR A 245 -5.44 18.06 -13.36
C THR A 245 -4.98 16.86 -14.20
N ILE A 246 -3.82 16.28 -13.89
CA ILE A 246 -3.36 15.03 -14.53
C ILE A 246 -4.25 13.88 -14.08
N LEU A 247 -4.49 13.74 -12.77
CA LEU A 247 -5.36 12.70 -12.22
C LEU A 247 -6.76 12.75 -12.82
N SER A 248 -7.36 13.93 -12.98
CA SER A 248 -8.72 14.07 -13.49
C SER A 248 -8.89 13.64 -14.95
N LYS A 249 -7.80 13.49 -15.71
CA LYS A 249 -7.80 13.02 -17.11
C LYS A 249 -7.65 11.50 -17.23
N MET A 250 -7.36 10.81 -16.13
CA MET A 250 -7.25 9.36 -16.08
C MET A 250 -8.62 8.71 -15.82
N ASN A 251 -8.75 7.43 -16.15
CA ASN A 251 -9.98 6.68 -15.98
C ASN A 251 -10.03 6.03 -14.60
N TRP A 252 -10.97 6.46 -13.76
CA TRP A 252 -11.14 5.98 -12.40
C TRP A 252 -12.56 5.50 -12.13
N GLU A 253 -12.67 4.41 -11.39
CA GLU A 253 -13.91 3.86 -10.88
C GLU A 253 -13.89 3.95 -9.36
N THR A 254 -15.02 4.33 -8.77
CA THR A 254 -15.18 4.32 -7.31
C THR A 254 -15.12 2.89 -6.81
N GLY A 255 -14.40 2.67 -5.71
CA GLY A 255 -14.21 1.34 -5.14
C GLY A 255 -13.22 0.46 -5.89
N ALA A 256 -12.50 0.98 -6.90
CA ALA A 256 -11.46 0.23 -7.61
C ALA A 256 -10.04 0.57 -7.11
N LYS A 257 -9.16 -0.43 -7.19
CA LYS A 257 -7.73 -0.30 -6.88
C LYS A 257 -6.90 -0.28 -8.15
N TYR A 258 -5.83 0.51 -8.13
CA TYR A 258 -4.97 0.74 -9.30
C TYR A 258 -3.49 0.58 -8.96
N PHE A 259 -2.70 0.29 -9.99
CA PHE A 259 -1.24 0.36 -9.95
C PHE A 259 -0.76 0.93 -11.29
N TYR A 260 -0.18 2.13 -11.24
CA TYR A 260 0.39 2.83 -12.40
C TYR A 260 -0.59 3.01 -13.57
N GLY A 261 -1.84 3.32 -13.26
CA GLY A 261 -2.94 3.55 -14.20
C GLY A 261 -3.67 2.27 -14.62
N ASN A 262 -3.22 1.10 -14.17
CA ASN A 262 -3.84 -0.19 -14.48
C ASN A 262 -4.69 -0.64 -13.30
N ARG A 263 -5.92 -1.07 -13.56
CA ARG A 263 -6.79 -1.63 -12.53
C ARG A 263 -6.23 -2.97 -12.05
N VAL A 264 -6.22 -3.17 -10.73
CA VAL A 264 -5.82 -4.43 -10.09
C VAL A 264 -7.04 -5.37 -10.06
N PHE A 265 -6.85 -6.60 -10.55
CA PHE A 265 -7.88 -7.66 -10.60
C PHE A 265 -7.44 -8.92 -9.83
#